data_AF-A0A386C9H3-F1
#
_entry.id   AF-A0A386C9H3-F1
#
_cell.length_a   1.000
_cell.length_b   1.000
_cell.length_c   1.000
_cell.angle_alpha   90.00
_cell.angle_beta   90.00
_cell.angle_gamma   90.00
#
_symmetry.space_group_name_H-M   'P 1'
#
loop_
_entity.id
_entity.type
_entity.pdbx_description
1 polymer ?
#
loop_
_entity_poly.entity_id
_entity_poly.type
_entity_poly.pdbx_seq_one_letter_code
_entity_poly.pdbx_strand_id
1 'polypeptide(L)'
;MRSSTPLFRALPVLALGLGACHATEGDIFRTRPDAAAPRPVPMPLASWQIQLTGSLDTTVDVAVYIADVTMPPAVIDGLHSAGRIAICYFSGGTVEPFRD
;
A
#
# COMPACT_ATOMS: atom_id res chain seq x y z
N MET A 1 -20.98 10.50 -62.79
CA MET A 1 -22.10 9.52 -62.72
C MET A 1 -21.45 8.13 -62.78
N ARG A 2 -21.48 7.22 -61.81
CA ARG A 2 -22.37 6.87 -60.68
C ARG A 2 -21.45 6.45 -59.50
N SER A 3 -21.58 6.98 -58.29
CA SER A 3 -22.37 6.44 -57.17
C SER A 3 -22.39 4.90 -57.08
N SER A 4 -21.78 4.34 -56.03
CA SER A 4 -22.52 3.92 -54.81
C SER A 4 -21.61 3.16 -53.83
N THR A 5 -21.37 3.76 -52.66
CA THR A 5 -21.11 3.06 -51.38
C THR A 5 -22.47 2.53 -50.85
N PRO A 6 -22.55 1.47 -49.99
CA PRO A 6 -22.20 1.62 -48.57
C PRO A 6 -21.79 0.34 -47.76
N LEU A 7 -21.01 0.59 -46.71
CA LEU A 7 -21.24 0.16 -45.32
C LEU A 7 -21.47 -1.35 -45.00
N PHE A 8 -20.42 -2.05 -44.59
CA PHE A 8 -20.47 -3.13 -43.58
C PHE A 8 -19.25 -2.97 -42.66
N ARG A 9 -19.39 -2.45 -41.43
CA ARG A 9 -19.83 -3.11 -40.19
C ARG A 9 -18.62 -3.58 -39.37
N ALA A 10 -18.43 -2.91 -38.23
CA ALA A 10 -17.80 -3.38 -36.99
C ALA A 10 -16.34 -3.85 -37.04
N LEU A 11 -15.41 -2.92 -36.78
CA LEU A 11 -14.15 -3.26 -36.12
C LEU A 11 -14.38 -3.25 -34.60
N PRO A 12 -13.93 -4.28 -33.85
CA PRO A 12 -14.27 -4.45 -32.46
C PRO A 12 -13.56 -3.41 -31.58
N VAL A 13 -14.30 -2.86 -30.62
CA VAL A 13 -13.76 -2.22 -29.42
C VAL A 13 -13.02 -3.31 -28.63
N LEU A 14 -11.70 -3.40 -28.82
CA LEU A 14 -10.85 -4.28 -28.01
C LEU A 14 -9.55 -3.55 -27.67
N ALA A 15 -9.64 -2.61 -26.75
CA ALA A 15 -8.52 -2.17 -25.92
C ALA A 15 -8.83 -2.53 -24.47
N LEU A 16 -8.94 -3.84 -24.22
CA LEU A 16 -9.01 -4.40 -22.87
C LEU A 16 -7.61 -4.34 -22.24
N GLY A 17 -7.48 -3.49 -21.22
CA GLY A 17 -6.66 -3.68 -20.03
C GLY A 17 -5.19 -4.08 -20.22
N LEU A 18 -4.31 -3.12 -20.51
CA LEU A 18 -2.92 -3.27 -20.11
C LEU A 18 -2.77 -2.90 -18.62
N GLY A 19 -2.62 -3.94 -17.79
CA GLY A 19 -1.72 -3.86 -16.64
C GLY A 19 -2.26 -3.25 -15.36
N ALA A 20 -3.37 -3.75 -14.82
CA ALA A 20 -3.58 -3.73 -13.37
C ALA A 20 -2.72 -4.83 -12.72
N CYS A 21 -1.40 -4.78 -12.89
CA CYS A 21 -0.49 -5.45 -11.97
C CYS A 21 -0.32 -4.54 -10.75
N HIS A 22 -1.39 -4.32 -9.99
CA HIS A 22 -1.20 -4.15 -8.56
C HIS A 22 -0.96 -5.56 -8.01
N ALA A 23 0.27 -6.05 -8.17
CA ALA A 23 0.77 -6.95 -7.15
C ALA A 23 0.65 -6.16 -5.85
N THR A 24 -0.19 -6.62 -4.93
CA THR A 24 0.01 -6.31 -3.52
C THR A 24 1.34 -6.96 -3.15
N GLU A 25 2.42 -6.27 -3.53
CA GLU A 25 3.79 -6.61 -3.24
C GLU A 25 3.89 -6.70 -1.71
N GLY A 26 4.03 -7.92 -1.20
CA GLY A 26 4.41 -8.22 0.18
C GLY A 26 3.59 -7.52 1.27
N ASP A 27 2.48 -8.13 1.68
CA ASP A 27 2.03 -7.98 3.07
C ASP A 27 3.19 -8.41 3.98
N ILE A 28 3.48 -7.64 5.04
CA ILE A 28 4.55 -7.89 6.01
C ILE A 28 4.52 -9.29 6.65
N PHE A 29 3.37 -9.97 6.55
CA PHE A 29 3.16 -11.34 6.99
C PHE A 29 3.33 -12.40 5.89
N ARG A 30 3.42 -12.01 4.61
CA ARG A 30 3.68 -12.94 3.51
C ARG A 30 5.17 -13.05 3.27
N THR A 31 5.65 -14.19 3.70
CA THR A 31 7.00 -14.66 3.45
C THR A 31 7.22 -14.82 1.97
N ARG A 32 8.45 -14.52 1.56
CA ARG A 32 8.87 -14.57 0.17
C ARG A 32 8.40 -15.90 -0.48
N PRO A 33 7.89 -15.88 -1.72
CA PRO A 33 7.41 -17.09 -2.39
C PRO A 33 8.54 -17.99 -2.91
N ASP A 34 9.78 -17.86 -2.41
CA ASP A 34 10.84 -18.83 -2.66
C ASP A 34 10.51 -20.13 -1.92
N ALA A 35 9.77 -20.98 -2.65
CA ALA A 35 9.15 -22.25 -2.26
C ALA A 35 10.13 -23.37 -1.82
N ALA A 36 11.29 -23.04 -1.26
CA ALA A 36 12.29 -24.00 -0.77
C ALA A 36 12.50 -23.97 0.75
N ALA A 37 12.01 -22.94 1.46
CA ALA A 37 12.17 -22.85 2.91
C ALA A 37 11.05 -23.62 3.65
N PRO A 38 11.35 -24.56 4.55
CA PRO A 38 10.34 -25.33 5.30
C PRO A 38 9.53 -24.47 6.30
N ARG A 39 9.95 -23.22 6.52
CA ARG A 39 9.13 -22.21 7.19
C ARG A 39 9.22 -20.88 6.43
N PRO A 40 8.06 -20.22 6.20
CA PRO A 40 7.95 -18.81 5.94
C PRO A 40 9.00 -17.96 6.72
N VAL A 41 9.90 -17.26 6.01
CA VAL A 41 10.77 -16.22 6.61
C VAL A 41 10.17 -14.84 6.37
N PRO A 42 9.85 -14.05 7.43
CA PRO A 42 9.35 -12.69 7.27
C PRO A 42 10.36 -11.81 6.53
N MET A 43 9.87 -10.87 5.74
CA MET A 43 10.74 -9.86 5.15
C MET A 43 11.36 -9.00 6.27
N PRO A 44 12.68 -8.77 6.31
CA PRO A 44 13.27 -7.88 7.28
C PRO A 44 12.76 -6.44 7.07
N LEU A 45 12.03 -5.91 8.04
CA LEU A 45 11.57 -4.52 8.06
C LEU A 45 12.71 -3.58 8.50
N ALA A 46 13.81 -3.58 7.73
CA ALA A 46 15.08 -3.00 8.15
C ALA A 46 15.13 -1.46 8.10
N SER A 47 14.21 -0.79 7.39
CA SER A 47 14.09 0.67 7.36
C SER A 47 12.77 1.12 7.98
N TRP A 48 12.86 1.86 9.08
CA TRP A 48 11.69 2.29 9.84
C TRP A 48 11.89 3.66 10.47
N GLN A 49 10.78 4.36 10.68
CA GLN A 49 10.68 5.57 11.48
C GLN A 49 9.62 5.37 12.56
N ILE A 50 9.87 5.91 13.75
CA ILE A 50 8.86 6.05 14.80
C ILE A 50 8.68 7.52 15.15
N GLN A 51 7.42 7.97 15.21
CA GLN A 51 7.08 9.29 15.69
C GLN A 51 5.67 9.26 16.30
N LEU A 52 5.60 9.42 17.62
CA LEU A 52 4.37 9.27 18.40
C LEU A 52 3.70 10.61 18.75
N THR A 53 4.30 11.74 18.36
CA THR A 53 3.82 13.08 18.69
C THR A 53 3.98 14.03 17.50
N GLY A 54 3.14 15.06 17.48
CA GLY A 54 3.12 16.08 16.42
C GLY A 54 2.67 15.54 15.06
N SER A 55 2.93 16.32 14.01
CA SER A 55 2.68 15.90 12.62
C SER A 55 3.76 14.92 12.16
N LEU A 56 3.35 13.78 11.63
CA LEU A 56 4.27 12.76 11.11
C LEU A 56 5.11 13.32 9.96
N ASP A 57 6.44 13.26 10.07
CA ASP A 57 7.33 13.62 8.97
C ASP A 57 7.38 12.50 7.92
N THR A 58 6.61 12.65 6.84
CA THR A 58 6.54 11.68 5.74
C THR A 58 7.62 11.88 4.67
N THR A 59 8.61 12.76 4.90
CA THR A 59 9.74 12.94 3.98
C THR A 59 10.84 11.90 4.14
N VAL A 60 10.78 11.11 5.22
CA VAL A 60 11.78 10.11 5.55
C VAL A 60 11.59 8.85 4.70
N ASP A 61 12.60 8.49 3.91
CA ASP A 61 12.51 7.35 2.99
C ASP A 61 12.74 6.00 3.70
N VAL A 62 11.69 5.49 4.34
CA VAL A 62 11.67 4.20 5.06
C VAL A 62 10.49 3.34 4.64
N ALA A 63 10.60 2.02 4.78
CA ALA A 63 9.50 1.11 4.42
C ALA A 63 8.36 1.14 5.46
N VAL A 64 8.69 1.36 6.74
CA VAL A 64 7.75 1.27 7.86
C VAL A 64 7.67 2.58 8.63
N TYR A 65 6.45 3.01 8.93
CA TYR A 65 6.13 4.13 9.80
C TYR A 65 5.39 3.63 11.04
N ILE A 66 5.92 3.92 12.22
CA ILE A 66 5.29 3.65 13.51
C ILE A 66 4.73 4.98 14.03
N ALA A 67 3.42 5.13 14.00
CA ALA A 67 2.71 6.35 14.36
C ALA A 67 1.81 6.10 15.57
N ASP A 68 1.42 7.16 16.28
CA ASP A 68 0.41 7.06 17.33
C ASP A 68 -0.94 6.57 16.77
N VAL A 69 -1.70 5.78 17.54
CA VAL A 69 -3.03 5.29 17.14
C VAL A 69 -4.03 6.39 16.80
N THR A 70 -3.84 7.61 17.32
CA THR A 70 -4.69 8.78 17.02
C THR A 70 -4.32 9.53 15.75
N MET A 71 -3.33 9.06 14.98
CA MET A 71 -2.93 9.66 13.71
C MET A 71 -4.13 9.74 12.74
N PRO A 72 -4.35 10.88 12.03
CA PRO A 72 -5.50 11.01 11.15
C PRO A 72 -5.51 9.96 10.03
N PRO A 73 -6.68 9.36 9.70
CA PRO A 73 -6.77 8.34 8.65
C PRO A 73 -6.20 8.78 7.30
N ALA A 74 -6.39 10.05 6.93
CA ALA A 74 -5.84 10.61 5.68
C ALA A 74 -4.30 10.52 5.60
N VAL A 75 -3.59 10.60 6.73
CA VAL A 75 -2.13 10.43 6.78
C VAL A 75 -1.78 8.96 6.52
N ILE A 76 -2.52 8.04 7.13
CA ILE A 76 -2.34 6.59 6.95
C ILE A 76 -2.65 6.17 5.51
N ASP A 77 -3.72 6.71 4.92
CA ASP A 77 -4.05 6.50 3.51
C ASP A 77 -2.94 7.01 2.59
N GLY A 78 -2.34 8.15 2.92
CA GLY A 78 -1.17 8.69 2.25
C GLY A 78 0.02 7.73 2.28
N LEU A 79 0.33 7.16 3.45
CA LEU A 79 1.38 6.15 3.59
C LEU A 79 1.12 4.90 2.75
N HIS A 80 -0.11 4.36 2.79
CA HIS A 80 -0.49 3.21 1.96
C HIS A 80 -0.41 3.52 0.46
N SER A 81 -0.85 4.70 0.04
CA SER A 81 -0.76 5.14 -1.36
C SER A 81 0.69 5.22 -1.85
N ALA A 82 1.62 5.51 -0.95
CA ALA A 82 3.06 5.55 -1.21
C ALA A 82 3.76 4.17 -1.03
N GLY A 83 2.99 3.08 -0.86
CA GLY A 83 3.53 1.73 -0.67
C GLY A 83 4.24 1.52 0.66
N ARG A 84 3.97 2.37 1.66
CA ARG A 84 4.56 2.27 3.01
C ARG A 84 3.67 1.44 3.93
N ILE A 85 4.28 0.82 4.92
CA ILE A 85 3.60 0.08 5.98
C ILE A 85 3.39 1.01 7.18
N ALA A 86 2.17 1.08 7.70
CA ALA A 86 1.86 1.80 8.93
C ALA A 86 1.65 0.82 10.09
N ILE A 87 2.30 1.06 11.24
CA ILE A 87 2.07 0.37 12.51
C ILE A 87 1.57 1.40 13.52
N CYS A 88 0.36 1.21 14.03
CA CYS A 88 -0.25 2.12 14.99
C CYS A 88 0.11 1.72 16.42
N TYR A 89 0.90 2.55 17.10
CA TYR A 89 1.29 2.38 18.49
C TYR A 89 0.13 2.71 19.43
N PHE A 90 -0.06 1.83 20.41
CA PHE A 90 -0.82 2.10 21.63
C PHE A 90 -0.16 1.36 22.79
N SER A 91 -0.30 1.87 24.01
CA SER A 91 0.14 1.13 25.20
C SER A 91 -0.95 0.18 25.68
N GLY A 92 -0.72 -1.12 25.62
CA GLY A 92 -1.62 -2.14 26.16
C GLY A 92 -1.48 -2.40 27.66
N GLY A 93 -0.53 -1.75 28.33
CA GLY A 93 -0.15 -2.05 29.73
C GLY A 93 -0.11 -0.85 30.68
N THR A 94 -0.42 0.35 30.20
CA THR A 94 -0.41 1.57 31.01
C THR A 94 -1.65 2.40 30.76
N VAL A 95 -2.05 3.21 31.75
CA VAL A 95 -3.04 4.27 31.56
C VAL A 95 -2.31 5.55 31.17
N GLU A 96 -2.68 6.12 30.04
CA GLU A 96 -2.15 7.38 29.52
C GLU A 96 -3.17 8.51 29.82
N PRO A 97 -2.92 9.44 30.78
CA PRO A 97 -3.94 10.39 31.26
C PRO A 97 -4.46 11.40 30.24
N PHE A 98 -3.81 11.48 29.08
CA PHE A 98 -4.17 12.36 27.96
C PHE A 98 -5.04 11.64 26.91
N ARG A 99 -5.42 10.38 27.15
CA ARG A 99 -6.35 9.62 26.31
C ARG A 99 -7.76 9.78 26.86
N ASP A 100 -8.70 10.09 25.96
CA ASP A 100 -10.15 10.19 26.24
C ASP A 100 -10.81 8.81 26.33
#